data_AF-A0A9J6GT46-F1
#
_entry.id   AF-A0A9J6GT46-F1
#
_cell.length_a   1.000
_cell.length_b   1.000
_cell.length_c   1.000
_cell.angle_alpha   90.00
_cell.angle_beta   90.00
_cell.angle_gamma   90.00
#
_symmetry.space_group_name_H-M   'P 1'
#
loop_
_entity.id
_entity.type
_entity.pdbx_description
1 polymer ?
#
loop_
_entity_poly.entity_id
_entity_poly.type
_entity_poly.pdbx_seq_one_letter_code
_entity_poly.pdbx_strand_id
1 'polypeptide(L)' 'MTKQLPTAPNLAHSQYADDITLCTTKGIDGEIECTLQTGGDIVSEQTMVIGLSCSPKKSEVLVMR' A
#
# COMPACT_ATOMS: atom_id res chain seq x y z
N MET A 1 0.31 -17.53 5.33
CA MET A 1 1.45 -17.32 4.42
C MET A 1 1.63 -15.82 4.25
N THR A 2 2.56 -15.21 4.97
CA THR A 2 2.91 -13.79 4.85
C THR A 2 3.80 -13.62 3.61
N LYS A 3 3.17 -13.47 2.45
CA LYS A 3 3.86 -13.19 1.19
C LYS A 3 4.31 -11.73 1.26
N GLN A 4 5.62 -11.51 1.39
CA GLN A 4 6.23 -10.20 1.49
C GLN A 4 5.74 -9.29 0.36
N LEU A 5 5.24 -8.10 0.68
CA LEU A 5 5.06 -7.04 -0.32
C LEU A 5 6.44 -6.71 -0.92
N PRO A 6 6.56 -6.61 -2.26
CA PRO A 6 7.76 -6.09 -2.90
C PRO A 6 8.21 -4.79 -2.24
N THR A 7 9.47 -4.76 -1.83
CA THR A 7 10.09 -3.67 -1.09
C THR A 7 10.26 -2.45 -1.99
N ALA A 8 9.21 -1.64 -2.13
CA ALA A 8 9.39 -0.26 -2.56
C ALA A 8 10.28 0.43 -1.51
N PRO A 9 11.39 1.09 -1.91
CA PRO A 9 12.28 1.72 -0.95
C PRO A 9 11.52 2.76 -0.12
N ASN A 10 11.69 2.71 1.21
CA ASN A 10 11.01 3.56 2.19
C ASN A 10 9.50 3.30 2.39
N LEU A 11 8.94 2.23 1.81
CA LEU A 11 7.57 1.80 2.06
C LEU A 11 7.51 0.84 3.25
N ALA A 12 6.78 1.23 4.28
CA ALA A 12 6.36 0.37 5.38
C ALA A 12 4.89 -0.01 5.21
N HIS A 13 4.48 -1.11 5.85
CA HIS A 13 3.10 -1.55 5.86
C HIS A 13 2.68 -2.14 7.21
N SER A 14 1.38 -2.11 7.46
CA SER A 14 0.71 -2.82 8.55
C SER A 14 -0.53 -3.52 8.01
N GLN A 15 -0.91 -4.64 8.60
CA GLN A 15 -2.12 -5.38 8.24
C GLN A 15 -2.92 -5.70 9.49
N TYR A 16 -4.22 -5.44 9.45
CA TYR A 16 -5.17 -5.82 10.48
C TYR A 16 -6.49 -6.26 9.84
N ALA A 17 -6.90 -7.51 10.07
CA ALA A 17 -8.05 -8.11 9.40
C ALA A 17 -7.97 -7.97 7.86
N ASP A 18 -8.97 -7.37 7.21
CA ASP A 18 -8.99 -7.08 5.77
C ASP A 18 -8.28 -5.77 5.39
N ASP A 19 -7.86 -4.97 6.36
CA ASP A 19 -7.21 -3.67 6.11
C ASP A 19 -5.68 -3.82 5.97
N ILE A 20 -5.14 -3.21 4.92
CA ILE A 20 -3.70 -3.05 4.69
C ILE A 20 -3.40 -1.55 4.65
N THR A 21 -2.56 -1.09 5.56
CA THR A 21 -2.08 0.29 5.60
C THR A 21 -0.68 0.38 5.03
N LEU A 22 -0.47 1.32 4.11
CA LEU A 22 0.82 1.64 3.51
C LEU A 22 1.29 3.00 4.01
N CYS A 23 2.57 3.12 4.37
CA CYS A 23 3.13 4.39 4.84
C CYS A 23 4.58 4.59 4.40
N THR A 24 4.98 5.84 4.22
CA THR A 24 6.37 6.24 4.01
C THR A 24 6.69 7.42 4.92
N THR A 25 7.94 7.51 5.36
CA THR A 25 8.46 8.61 6.21
C THR A 25 9.54 9.42 5.50
N LYS A 26 9.78 9.14 4.22
CA LYS A 26 10.86 9.73 3.43
C LYS A 26 10.39 10.11 2.03
N GLY A 27 11.07 11.10 1.47
CA GLY A 27 10.82 11.64 0.14
C GLY A 27 10.15 13.00 0.18
N ILE A 28 10.15 13.68 -0.97
CA ILE A 28 9.31 14.87 -1.21
C ILE A 28 7.88 14.44 -1.56
N ASP A 29 6.91 15.36 -1.53
CA ASP A 29 5.48 15.06 -1.76
C ASP A 29 5.23 14.17 -3.00
N GLY A 30 5.88 14.47 -4.14
CA GLY A 30 5.74 13.65 -5.35
C GLY A 30 6.39 12.25 -5.26
N GLU A 31 7.48 12.11 -4.50
CA GLU A 31 8.08 10.80 -4.22
C GLU A 31 7.23 10.00 -3.25
N ILE A 32 6.63 10.66 -2.25
CA ILE A 32 5.69 10.06 -1.30
C ILE A 32 4.47 9.51 -2.06
N GLU A 33 3.86 10.32 -2.92
CA GLU A 33 2.73 9.91 -3.75
C GLU A 33 3.10 8.73 -4.66
N CYS A 34 4.21 8.83 -5.39
CA CYS A 34 4.67 7.76 -6.28
C CYS A 34 4.92 6.46 -5.52
N THR A 35 5.52 6.54 -4.32
CA THR A 35 5.81 5.39 -3.47
C THR A 35 4.52 4.74 -2.95
N LEU A 36 3.56 5.53 -2.48
CA LEU A 36 2.28 5.02 -1.97
C LEU A 36 1.42 4.43 -3.09
N GLN A 37 1.38 5.06 -4.27
CA GLN A 37 0.66 4.56 -5.43
C GLN A 37 1.25 3.22 -5.90
N THR A 38 2.58 3.15 -6.05
CA THR A 38 3.27 1.92 -6.41
C THR A 38 2.98 0.79 -5.41
N GLY A 39 2.98 1.11 -4.11
CA GLY A 39 2.61 0.15 -3.07
C GLY A 39 1.15 -0.32 -3.17
N GLY A 40 0.22 0.60 -3.47
CA GLY A 40 -1.19 0.28 -3.69
C GLY A 40 -1.41 -0.64 -4.90
N ASP A 41 -0.73 -0.36 -6.01
CA ASP A 41 -0.78 -1.15 -7.23
C ASP A 41 -0.29 -2.59 -6.97
N ILE A 42 0.81 -2.72 -6.23
CA ILE A 42 1.37 -4.00 -5.80
C ILE A 42 0.36 -4.80 -4.96
N VAL A 43 -0.29 -4.18 -3.97
CA VAL A 43 -1.30 -4.85 -3.14
C VAL A 43 -2.49 -5.30 -3.98
N SER A 44 -2.95 -4.44 -4.89
CA SER A 44 -4.04 -4.74 -5.81
C SER A 44 -3.68 -5.94 -6.69
N GLU A 45 -2.49 -5.97 -7.29
CA GLU A 45 -2.03 -7.08 -8.11
C GLU A 45 -1.95 -8.39 -7.32
N GLN A 46 -1.39 -8.37 -6.10
CA GLN A 46 -1.29 -9.56 -5.26
C GLN A 46 -2.66 -10.08 -4.80
N THR A 47 -3.60 -9.19 -4.50
CA THR A 47 -4.97 -9.59 -4.11
C THR A 47 -5.72 -10.22 -5.26
N MET A 48 -5.57 -9.72 -6.49
CA MET A 48 -6.16 -10.35 -7.68
C MET A 48 -5.67 -11.79 -7.90
N VAL A 49 -4.38 -12.06 -7.66
CA VAL A 49 -3.80 -13.41 -7.79
C VAL A 49 -4.46 -14.42 -6.85
N ILE A 50 -5.00 -13.97 -5.72
CA ILE A 50 -5.71 -14.82 -4.74
C ILE A 50 -7.23 -14.71 -4.84
N GLY A 51 -7.76 -14.10 -5.92
CA GLY A 51 -9.20 -13.96 -6.16
C GLY A 51 -9.89 -12.90 -5.30
N LEU A 52 -9.12 -12.01 -4.68
CA LEU A 52 -9.62 -10.87 -3.91
C LEU A 52 -9.48 -9.57 -4.71
N SER A 53 -10.20 -8.53 -4.29
CA SER A 53 -10.07 -7.18 -4.83
C SER A 53 -10.11 -6.14 -3.73
N CYS A 54 -9.30 -5.09 -3.88
CA CYS A 54 -9.35 -3.93 -2.98
C CYS A 54 -10.65 -3.15 -3.20
N SER A 55 -11.31 -2.71 -2.13
CA SER A 55 -12.54 -1.93 -2.23
C SER A 55 -12.22 -0.45 -2.49
N PRO A 56 -12.56 0.12 -3.68
CA PRO A 56 -12.22 1.51 -4.00
C PRO A 56 -12.91 2.53 -3.09
N LYS A 57 -14.02 2.13 -2.46
CA LYS A 57 -14.79 2.97 -1.53
C LYS A 57 -14.23 2.99 -0.11
N LYS A 58 -13.37 2.04 0.24
CA LYS A 58 -12.73 1.96 1.57
C LYS A 58 -11.27 2.44 1.53
N SER A 59 -10.63 2.44 0.36
CA SER A 59 -9.25 2.92 0.22
C SER A 59 -9.21 4.45 0.32
N GLU A 60 -8.48 4.96 1.30
CA GLU A 60 -8.28 6.39 1.53
C GLU A 60 -6.79 6.73 1.66
N VAL A 61 -6.38 7.92 1.22
CA VAL A 61 -5.02 8.46 1.43
C VAL A 61 -5.08 9.48 2.56
N LEU A 62 -4.31 9.24 3.62
CA LEU A 62 -4.20 10.13 4.77
C LEU A 62 -2.80 10.76 4.83
N VAL A 63 -2.72 12.09 4.85
CA VAL A 63 -1.47 12.84 5.05
C VAL A 63 -1.41 13.33 6.50
N MET A 64 -0.47 12.82 7.29
CA MET A 64 -0.20 13.27 8.66
C MET A 64 0.90 14.34 8.64
N ARG A 65 0.66 15.49 9.27
CA ARG A 65 1.60 16.62 9.40
C ARG A 65 1.92 16.90 10.86
#